data_AF-A0A9D1MF19-F1
#
_entry.id   AF-A0A9D1MF19-F1
#
_cell.length_a   1.000
_cell.length_b   1.000
_cell.length_c   1.000
_cell.angle_alpha   90.00
_cell.angle_beta   90.00
_cell.angle_gamma   90.00
#
_symmetry.space_group_name_H-M   'P 1'
#
loop_
_entity.id
_entity.type
_entity.pdbx_description
1 polymer ?
#
loop_
_entity_poly.entity_id
_entity_poly.type
_entity_poly.pdbx_seq_one_letter_code
_entity_poly.pdbx_strand_id
1 'polypeptide(L)'
;MDKQKCGEYIRRKREARGLSQAELAEKLGVSTYEISAWEAGFFPEAEYLLPLSAALGVEVEELLSGEDAADGESAAKAVSVAGRSAEINREEANPEVPNPEGPKSSEEQAEEPEKPEAAANDSVSVSGRNKSEPSARPVKSVKAPAEESYYEKLHKKLGETDWEKVIEPPSGENGFSDGERRFGKILCICFIILILILQGTRLQSYLQRDRELTLENYRQYIEISVHPAGEGPVYTDLTEQVLEVTAKKEIRDFSISVKVCFSYTLSGDSENTVFREAQIREQTIDEYTFAVRTFFFDRSVWNCGVEVLSVEGKLP
;
A
#
# COMPACT_ATOMS: atom_id res chain seq x y z
N MET A 1 19.65 -6.23 9.32
CA MET A 1 18.98 -4.93 9.33
C MET A 1 17.85 -4.98 10.34
N ASP A 2 18.00 -4.25 11.44
CA ASP A 2 16.96 -4.16 12.47
C ASP A 2 15.96 -3.07 12.06
N LYS A 3 14.75 -3.49 11.67
CA LYS A 3 13.75 -2.58 11.12
C LYS A 3 13.20 -1.60 12.16
N GLN A 4 13.12 -2.00 13.44
CA GLN A 4 12.67 -1.11 14.50
C GLN A 4 13.72 -0.02 14.76
N LYS A 5 14.99 -0.41 14.83
CA LYS A 5 16.11 0.52 14.98
C LYS A 5 16.15 1.55 13.83
N CYS A 6 15.90 1.12 12.60
CA CYS A 6 15.85 2.03 11.45
C CYS A 6 14.66 3.00 11.52
N GLY A 7 13.48 2.53 11.94
CA GLY A 7 12.31 3.39 12.13
C GLY A 7 12.50 4.44 13.23
N GLU A 8 13.09 4.04 14.36
CA GLU A 8 13.46 4.97 15.44
C GLU A 8 14.49 6.00 14.97
N TYR A 9 15.46 5.59 14.16
CA TYR A 9 16.46 6.48 13.56
C TYR A 9 15.81 7.51 12.63
N ILE A 10 14.88 7.10 11.75
CA ILE A 10 14.11 8.00 10.88
C ILE A 10 13.37 9.05 11.72
N ARG A 11 12.67 8.61 12.77
CA ARG A 11 11.95 9.50 13.68
C ARG A 11 12.88 10.51 14.35
N ARG A 12 13.99 10.04 14.91
CA ARG A 12 15.00 10.89 15.57
C ARG A 12 15.54 11.95 14.62
N LYS A 13 15.86 11.58 13.38
CA LYS A 13 16.38 12.51 12.36
C LYS A 13 15.32 13.51 11.89
N ARG A 14 14.06 13.09 11.74
CA ARG A 14 12.95 13.99 11.45
C ARG A 14 12.80 15.05 12.55
N GLU A 15 12.75 14.60 13.81
CA GLU A 15 12.60 15.49 14.97
C GLU A 15 13.80 16.44 15.15
N ALA A 16 15.03 15.96 14.89
CA ALA A 16 16.23 16.80 14.91
C ALA A 16 16.19 17.94 13.87
N ARG A 17 15.42 17.76 12.79
CA ARG A 17 15.17 18.80 11.78
C ARG A 17 13.96 19.67 12.05
N GLY A 18 13.25 19.44 13.17
CA GLY A 18 12.04 20.17 13.52
C GLY A 18 10.87 19.94 12.56
N LEU A 19 10.89 18.85 11.78
CA LEU A 19 9.82 18.52 10.85
C LEU A 19 8.74 17.72 11.57
N SER A 20 7.48 18.04 11.34
CA SER A 20 6.35 17.16 11.66
C SER A 20 6.27 16.00 10.66
N GLN A 21 5.55 14.93 11.00
CA GLN A 21 5.32 13.82 10.06
C GLN A 21 4.61 14.30 8.78
N ALA A 22 3.69 15.27 8.90
CA ALA A 22 2.96 15.84 7.76
C ALA A 22 3.89 16.63 6.82
N GLU A 23 4.80 17.43 7.37
CA GLU A 23 5.76 18.20 6.55
C GLU A 23 6.79 17.29 5.85
N LEU A 24 7.20 16.20 6.50
CA LEU A 24 8.07 15.21 5.84
C LEU A 24 7.31 14.47 4.73
N ALA A 25 6.04 14.13 4.96
CA ALA A 25 5.18 13.48 3.98
C ALA A 25 4.98 14.36 2.74
N GLU A 26 4.69 15.66 2.95
CA GLU A 26 4.54 16.64 1.87
C GLU A 26 5.81 16.76 1.02
N LYS A 27 6.99 16.80 1.64
CA LYS A 27 8.28 16.86 0.93
C LYS A 27 8.57 15.62 0.09
N LEU A 28 8.06 14.46 0.50
CA LEU A 28 8.30 13.19 -0.18
C LEU A 28 7.16 12.80 -1.13
N GLY A 29 6.07 13.57 -1.17
CA GLY A 29 4.90 13.25 -1.99
C GLY A 29 4.14 12.00 -1.51
N VAL A 30 4.28 11.66 -0.23
CA VAL A 30 3.66 10.48 0.39
C VAL A 30 2.61 10.91 1.42
N SER A 31 1.84 9.96 1.91
CA SER A 31 0.88 10.18 2.99
C SER A 31 1.56 10.24 4.36
N THR A 32 0.98 10.99 5.31
CA THR A 32 1.44 11.02 6.71
C THR A 32 1.41 9.62 7.35
N TYR A 33 0.53 8.74 6.86
CA TYR A 33 0.46 7.35 7.30
C TYR A 33 1.74 6.57 6.94
N GLU A 34 2.29 6.76 5.75
CA GLU A 34 3.53 6.09 5.32
C GLU A 34 4.71 6.50 6.21
N ILE A 35 4.84 7.79 6.52
CA ILE A 35 5.88 8.26 7.46
C ILE A 35 5.72 7.61 8.84
N SER A 36 4.49 7.54 9.35
CA SER A 36 4.19 6.88 10.63
C SER A 36 4.54 5.38 10.60
N ALA A 37 4.24 4.70 9.50
CA ALA A 37 4.58 3.29 9.31
C ALA A 37 6.11 3.07 9.25
N TRP A 38 6.84 3.94 8.56
CA TRP A 38 8.30 3.88 8.47
C TRP A 38 8.94 4.08 9.84
N GLU A 39 8.45 5.05 10.62
CA GLU A 39 8.90 5.29 11.99
C GLU A 39 8.56 4.14 12.95
N ALA A 40 7.50 3.38 12.67
CA ALA A 40 7.12 2.18 13.42
C ALA A 40 7.87 0.91 12.99
N GLY A 41 8.75 0.99 11.98
CA GLY A 41 9.59 -0.12 11.51
C GLY A 41 9.10 -0.83 10.25
N PHE A 42 8.07 -0.33 9.56
CA PHE A 42 7.74 -0.77 8.20
C PHE A 42 8.62 -0.02 7.21
N PHE A 43 9.85 -0.49 7.05
CA PHE A 43 10.88 0.21 6.28
C PHE A 43 10.45 0.50 4.81
N PRO A 44 10.75 1.71 4.28
CA PRO A 44 10.35 2.13 2.92
C PRO A 44 10.85 1.24 1.78
N GLU A 45 10.12 1.25 0.67
CA GLU A 45 10.59 0.67 -0.60
C GLU A 45 11.80 1.41 -1.15
N ALA A 46 12.59 0.74 -2.00
CA ALA A 46 13.87 1.24 -2.50
C ALA A 46 13.77 2.63 -3.17
N GLU A 47 12.65 2.91 -3.82
CA GLU A 47 12.38 4.17 -4.51
C GLU A 47 12.33 5.38 -3.57
N TYR A 48 11.97 5.17 -2.30
CA TYR A 48 11.86 6.22 -1.29
C TYR A 48 13.14 6.42 -0.47
N LEU A 49 14.13 5.52 -0.58
CA LEU A 49 15.36 5.60 0.21
C LEU A 49 16.20 6.85 -0.11
N LEU A 50 16.39 7.13 -1.40
CA LEU A 50 17.12 8.31 -1.85
C LEU A 50 16.38 9.62 -1.47
N PRO A 51 15.09 9.78 -1.80
CA PRO A 51 14.31 10.95 -1.36
C PRO A 51 14.29 11.15 0.16
N LEU A 52 14.08 10.07 0.93
CA LEU A 52 14.04 10.13 2.39
C LEU A 52 15.41 10.53 2.97
N SER A 53 16.49 9.93 2.47
CA SER A 53 17.86 10.27 2.87
C SER A 53 18.18 11.73 2.59
N ALA A 54 17.73 12.30 1.46
CA ALA A 54 17.91 13.71 1.14
C ALA A 54 17.08 14.63 2.06
N ALA A 55 15.82 14.28 2.32
CA ALA A 55 14.92 15.04 3.18
C ALA A 55 15.39 15.07 4.65
N LEU A 56 16.00 13.97 5.11
CA LEU A 56 16.61 13.82 6.44
C LEU A 56 18.11 14.15 6.47
N GLY A 57 18.72 14.37 5.29
CA GLY A 57 20.14 14.62 5.01
C GLY A 57 21.06 13.78 5.87
N VAL A 58 20.85 12.49 5.71
CA VAL A 58 21.65 11.37 6.18
C VAL A 58 22.01 10.54 4.95
N GLU A 59 23.00 9.67 5.06
CA GLU A 59 23.28 8.73 3.99
C GLU A 59 22.30 7.55 4.02
N VAL A 60 22.10 6.89 2.87
CA VAL A 60 21.24 5.70 2.79
C VAL A 60 21.76 4.59 3.71
N GLU A 61 23.08 4.46 3.85
CA GLU A 61 23.69 3.47 4.75
C GLU A 61 23.37 3.73 6.22
N GLU A 62 23.28 5.00 6.64
CA GLU A 62 22.87 5.38 7.98
C GLU A 62 21.39 5.04 8.24
N LEU A 63 20.52 5.22 7.24
CA LEU A 63 19.12 4.78 7.33
C LEU A 63 18.99 3.25 7.44
N LEU A 64 19.86 2.50 6.74
CA LEU A 64 19.83 1.04 6.72
C LEU A 64 20.47 0.41 7.96
N SER A 65 21.45 1.07 8.57
CA SER A 65 22.11 0.65 9.81
C SER A 65 21.39 1.13 11.08
N GLY A 66 20.61 2.21 10.95
CA GLY A 66 19.91 2.88 12.05
C GLY A 66 20.86 3.61 13.01
N GLU A 67 22.08 3.94 12.57
CA GLU A 67 23.13 4.61 13.34
C GLU A 67 23.84 5.66 12.48
N ASP A 68 24.45 6.65 13.13
CA ASP A 68 25.26 7.66 12.45
C ASP A 68 26.60 7.04 12.05
N ALA A 69 27.16 7.41 10.88
CA ALA A 69 28.38 6.82 10.34
C ALA A 69 29.59 6.93 11.30
N ALA A 70 29.57 7.88 12.23
CA ALA A 70 30.60 8.07 13.26
C ALA A 70 30.61 6.98 14.35
N ASP A 71 29.51 6.25 14.53
CA ASP A 71 29.34 5.25 15.59
C ASP A 71 29.55 3.80 15.09
N GLY A 72 29.69 3.62 13.76
CA GLY A 72 29.78 2.31 13.10
C GLY A 72 31.19 1.71 12.95
N GLU A 73 32.25 2.42 13.32
CA GLU A 73 33.64 2.01 13.05
C GLU A 73 34.36 1.30 14.22
N SER A 74 33.62 0.53 15.04
CA SER A 74 34.21 -0.27 16.14
C SER A 74 33.69 -1.71 16.29
N ALA A 75 33.13 -2.33 15.25
CA ALA A 75 32.86 -3.77 15.28
C ALA A 75 33.01 -4.43 13.89
N ALA A 76 34.13 -5.14 13.71
CA ALA A 76 34.53 -5.99 12.57
C ALA A 76 35.02 -5.21 11.33
N LYS A 77 36.28 -5.31 10.88
CA LYS A 77 37.26 -6.40 11.00
C LYS A 77 38.65 -5.89 10.58
N ALA A 78 39.59 -5.84 11.52
CA ALA A 78 41.02 -5.82 11.23
C ALA A 78 41.52 -7.26 10.99
N VAL A 79 42.55 -7.37 10.14
CA VAL A 79 43.34 -8.57 9.74
C VAL A 79 42.65 -9.44 8.67
N SER A 80 43.09 -9.41 7.41
CA SER A 80 44.41 -9.90 6.97
C SER A 80 45.07 -9.07 5.86
N VAL A 81 46.31 -8.68 6.12
CA VAL A 81 47.31 -8.14 5.19
C VAL A 81 47.92 -9.29 4.36
N ALA A 82 48.09 -9.12 3.04
CA ALA A 82 49.40 -9.20 2.34
C ALA A 82 49.30 -9.56 0.83
N GLY A 83 49.85 -8.67 0.00
CA GLY A 83 50.49 -8.96 -1.30
C GLY A 83 49.56 -8.88 -2.52
N ARG A 84 49.96 -8.31 -3.68
CA ARG A 84 51.23 -7.74 -4.13
C ARG A 84 50.96 -7.13 -5.53
N SER A 85 51.72 -6.09 -5.89
CA SER A 85 51.99 -5.60 -7.27
C SER A 85 50.81 -4.91 -7.99
N ALA A 86 50.82 -3.59 -8.21
CA ALA A 86 51.64 -2.86 -9.17
C ALA A 86 51.50 -3.39 -10.61
N GLU A 87 50.60 -2.79 -11.39
CA GLU A 87 50.79 -2.66 -12.83
C GLU A 87 50.06 -1.40 -13.34
N ILE A 88 50.85 -0.57 -14.01
CA ILE A 88 50.48 0.65 -14.73
C ILE A 88 50.04 0.21 -16.12
N ASN A 89 48.91 0.73 -16.63
CA ASN A 89 48.83 1.23 -18.00
C ASN A 89 47.57 2.06 -18.26
N ARG A 90 47.82 3.31 -18.67
CA ARG A 90 47.00 4.09 -19.60
C ARG A 90 46.96 3.36 -20.95
N GLU A 91 45.83 3.41 -21.65
CA GLU A 91 45.71 4.03 -22.97
C GLU A 91 44.22 4.03 -23.42
N GLU A 92 43.72 5.23 -23.68
CA GLU A 92 42.73 5.65 -24.70
C GLU A 92 41.46 4.83 -25.03
N ALA A 93 40.28 5.47 -24.87
CA ALA A 93 39.41 5.84 -26.00
C ALA A 93 38.22 6.74 -25.56
N ASN A 94 38.35 8.03 -25.87
CA ASN A 94 37.33 8.98 -26.37
C ASN A 94 35.91 9.05 -25.74
N PRO A 95 35.51 10.21 -25.19
CA PRO A 95 34.14 10.69 -25.31
C PRO A 95 34.07 11.99 -26.13
N GLU A 96 33.34 11.93 -27.25
CA GLU A 96 32.89 13.10 -28.00
C GLU A 96 31.96 13.97 -27.15
N VAL A 97 32.26 15.26 -27.07
CA VAL A 97 31.39 16.35 -26.62
C VAL A 97 31.36 17.33 -27.80
N PRO A 98 30.19 17.85 -28.24
CA PRO A 98 29.77 19.15 -27.69
C PRO A 98 28.26 19.40 -27.57
N ASN A 99 27.93 20.02 -26.43
CA ASN A 99 27.10 21.21 -26.18
C ASN A 99 25.89 21.54 -27.10
N PRO A 100 24.72 21.92 -26.53
CA PRO A 100 23.54 22.32 -27.29
C PRO A 100 23.54 23.82 -27.60
N GLU A 101 23.16 24.17 -28.83
CA GLU A 101 22.62 25.49 -29.18
C GLU A 101 21.24 25.29 -29.80
N GLY A 102 20.21 25.95 -29.23
CA GLY A 102 18.97 26.27 -29.97
C GLY A 102 19.25 27.37 -31.02
N PRO A 103 18.24 28.09 -31.59
CA PRO A 103 16.83 28.14 -31.17
C PRO A 103 15.80 28.23 -32.35
N LYS A 104 14.52 28.46 -31.94
CA LYS A 104 13.35 29.04 -32.66
C LYS A 104 12.45 28.07 -33.44
N SER A 105 11.13 28.26 -33.57
CA SER A 105 10.07 29.04 -32.89
C SER A 105 8.80 28.84 -33.74
N SER A 106 7.63 28.60 -33.14
CA SER A 106 6.27 29.05 -33.56
C SER A 106 5.24 28.21 -32.79
N GLU A 107 4.59 28.78 -31.78
CA GLU A 107 3.20 29.25 -31.84
C GLU A 107 2.18 28.08 -31.92
N GLU A 108 1.42 27.84 -30.85
CA GLU A 108 -0.06 27.90 -30.90
C GLU A 108 -0.65 27.88 -29.47
N GLN A 109 -1.92 28.30 -29.39
CA GLN A 109 -2.58 29.02 -28.31
C GLN A 109 -2.98 28.21 -27.06
N ALA A 110 -3.15 28.96 -25.96
CA ALA A 110 -3.76 28.54 -24.71
C ALA A 110 -5.30 28.47 -24.85
N GLU A 111 -5.89 27.46 -24.23
CA GLU A 111 -7.34 27.32 -24.05
C GLU A 111 -7.62 26.93 -22.59
N GLU A 112 -8.39 27.77 -21.92
CA GLU A 112 -8.97 27.61 -20.58
C GLU A 112 -10.48 27.41 -20.79
N PRO A 113 -11.19 26.53 -20.06
CA PRO A 113 -12.64 26.56 -20.04
C PRO A 113 -13.21 26.97 -18.68
N GLU A 114 -13.98 28.06 -18.71
CA GLU A 114 -14.97 28.50 -17.72
C GLU A 114 -16.25 27.64 -17.72
N LYS A 115 -17.02 27.71 -16.62
CA LYS A 115 -18.51 27.83 -16.61
C LYS A 115 -19.06 28.14 -15.20
N PRO A 116 -20.30 28.69 -15.03
CA PRO A 116 -20.97 29.80 -15.72
C PRO A 116 -21.58 30.88 -14.78
N GLU A 117 -21.69 32.09 -15.36
CA GLU A 117 -22.83 33.02 -15.48
C GLU A 117 -23.85 33.26 -14.34
N ALA A 118 -23.95 34.54 -13.96
CA ALA A 118 -25.21 35.23 -13.69
C ALA A 118 -25.34 36.41 -14.67
N ALA A 119 -26.43 36.44 -15.43
CA ALA A 119 -26.69 37.43 -16.47
C ALA A 119 -27.72 38.48 -16.06
N ALA A 120 -27.52 39.66 -16.64
CA ALA A 120 -28.53 40.61 -17.15
C ALA A 120 -29.19 41.49 -16.07
N ASN A 121 -29.33 42.81 -16.22
CA ASN A 121 -29.31 43.75 -17.36
C ASN A 121 -29.58 45.17 -16.75
N ASP A 122 -29.52 46.34 -17.41
CA ASP A 122 -29.35 46.72 -18.81
C ASP A 122 -29.01 48.24 -18.89
N SER A 123 -28.56 48.62 -20.08
CA SER A 123 -28.57 49.95 -20.71
C SER A 123 -27.54 51.03 -20.25
N VAL A 124 -26.52 51.41 -21.04
CA VAL A 124 -26.52 52.09 -22.37
C VAL A 124 -27.02 53.55 -22.22
N SER A 125 -26.34 54.64 -22.58
CA SER A 125 -25.11 54.86 -23.33
C SER A 125 -24.79 56.37 -23.45
N VAL A 126 -23.53 56.67 -23.80
CA VAL A 126 -23.09 57.68 -24.79
C VAL A 126 -22.84 59.14 -24.34
N SER A 127 -21.53 59.44 -24.31
CA SER A 127 -20.81 60.53 -25.01
C SER A 127 -20.92 61.99 -24.55
N GLY A 128 -19.75 62.56 -24.22
CA GLY A 128 -19.25 63.69 -25.01
C GLY A 128 -18.77 64.94 -24.27
N ARG A 129 -17.43 65.00 -24.07
CA ARG A 129 -16.51 66.16 -24.19
C ARG A 129 -16.79 67.54 -23.54
N ASN A 130 -15.74 67.97 -22.83
CA ASN A 130 -15.07 69.28 -22.77
C ASN A 130 -15.25 70.18 -21.53
N LYS A 131 -14.10 70.37 -20.86
CA LYS A 131 -13.49 71.59 -20.27
C LYS A 131 -14.40 72.59 -19.55
N SER A 132 -14.16 72.77 -18.24
CA SER A 132 -13.61 74.01 -17.63
C SER A 132 -13.82 74.03 -16.11
N GLU A 133 -12.73 74.13 -15.34
CA GLU A 133 -12.73 74.80 -14.03
C GLU A 133 -12.98 76.31 -14.25
N PRO A 134 -13.69 77.03 -13.35
CA PRO A 134 -13.04 77.50 -12.12
C PRO A 134 -13.93 77.65 -10.85
N SER A 135 -13.28 77.48 -9.69
CA SER A 135 -13.39 78.25 -8.43
C SER A 135 -14.66 79.07 -8.12
N ALA A 136 -15.40 78.69 -7.06
CA ALA A 136 -16.09 79.62 -6.15
C ALA A 136 -16.57 78.96 -4.83
N ARG A 137 -16.05 79.51 -3.71
CA ARG A 137 -16.48 79.63 -2.28
C ARG A 137 -17.66 78.81 -1.70
N PRO A 138 -17.61 78.49 -0.37
CA PRO A 138 -18.56 77.60 0.29
C PRO A 138 -19.87 78.32 0.65
N VAL A 139 -21.00 77.69 0.34
CA VAL A 139 -22.33 78.09 0.85
C VAL A 139 -22.66 77.22 2.05
N LYS A 140 -22.89 77.85 3.20
CA LYS A 140 -23.40 77.20 4.41
C LYS A 140 -24.90 76.92 4.29
N SER A 141 -25.24 75.68 4.62
CA SER A 141 -26.43 75.22 5.37
C SER A 141 -27.84 75.57 4.89
N VAL A 142 -28.57 74.53 4.47
CA VAL A 142 -29.88 74.19 5.06
C VAL A 142 -29.90 72.67 5.27
N LYS A 143 -29.90 72.22 6.53
CA LYS A 143 -29.97 70.80 6.90
C LYS A 143 -31.44 70.44 7.10
N ALA A 144 -31.99 69.61 6.22
CA ALA A 144 -33.27 68.94 6.45
C ALA A 144 -33.16 68.06 7.71
N PRO A 145 -34.25 67.85 8.48
CA PRO A 145 -34.17 67.15 9.76
C PRO A 145 -33.64 65.73 9.52
N ALA A 146 -32.57 65.37 10.23
CA ALA A 146 -32.00 64.05 10.14
C ALA A 146 -33.03 63.05 10.66
N GLU A 147 -33.51 62.16 9.79
CA GLU A 147 -34.26 60.99 10.22
C GLU A 147 -33.40 60.22 11.23
N GLU A 148 -33.98 59.91 12.40
CA GLU A 148 -33.31 59.13 13.45
C GLU A 148 -32.61 57.91 12.83
N SER A 149 -31.30 57.83 13.06
CA SER A 149 -30.48 56.75 12.56
C SER A 149 -31.01 55.42 13.10
N TYR A 150 -31.01 54.38 12.28
CA TYR A 150 -31.46 53.03 12.65
C TYR A 150 -30.86 52.56 14.00
N TYR A 151 -29.58 52.87 14.23
CA TYR A 151 -28.86 52.53 15.45
C TYR A 151 -29.37 53.28 16.68
N GLU A 152 -29.89 54.50 16.51
CA GLU A 152 -30.42 55.34 17.59
C GLU A 152 -31.77 54.80 18.10
N LYS A 153 -32.63 54.36 17.16
CA LYS A 153 -33.88 53.63 17.48
C LYS A 153 -33.59 52.29 18.16
N LEU A 154 -32.55 51.60 17.71
CA LEU A 154 -32.12 50.33 18.30
C LEU A 154 -31.67 50.51 19.75
N HIS A 155 -30.82 51.51 20.01
CA HIS A 155 -30.35 51.82 21.37
C HIS A 155 -31.48 52.20 22.33
N LYS A 156 -32.49 52.94 21.83
CA LYS A 156 -33.67 53.28 22.64
C LYS A 156 -34.50 52.04 23.02
N LYS A 157 -34.75 51.14 22.05
CA LYS A 157 -35.41 49.85 22.33
C LYS A 157 -34.59 48.98 23.29
N LEU A 158 -33.27 48.98 23.14
CA LEU A 158 -32.39 48.19 23.98
C LEU A 158 -32.31 48.72 25.41
N GLY A 159 -32.40 50.04 25.60
CA GLY A 159 -32.43 50.68 26.92
C GLY A 159 -33.77 50.54 27.66
N GLU A 160 -34.88 50.32 26.94
CA GLU A 160 -36.20 50.06 27.51
C GLU A 160 -36.40 48.60 27.95
N THR A 161 -35.52 47.70 27.53
CA THR A 161 -35.67 46.27 27.85
C THR A 161 -34.96 45.95 29.15
N ASP A 162 -35.71 45.45 30.14
CA ASP A 162 -35.24 45.12 31.48
C ASP A 162 -34.45 43.79 31.44
N TRP A 163 -33.17 43.88 31.03
CA TRP A 163 -32.30 42.73 30.79
C TRP A 163 -32.05 41.85 32.03
N GLU A 164 -32.33 42.36 33.23
CA GLU A 164 -32.26 41.59 34.49
C GLU A 164 -33.39 40.54 34.62
N LYS A 165 -34.45 40.62 33.80
CA LYS A 165 -35.57 39.65 33.81
C LYS A 165 -35.52 38.63 32.67
N VAL A 166 -34.47 38.62 31.86
CA VAL A 166 -34.29 37.57 30.86
C VAL A 166 -33.90 36.30 31.59
N ILE A 167 -34.85 35.37 31.72
CA ILE A 167 -34.59 34.03 32.20
C ILE A 167 -33.70 33.36 31.16
N GLU A 168 -32.41 33.25 31.44
CA GLU A 168 -31.52 32.38 30.68
C GLU A 168 -32.07 30.94 30.83
N PRO A 169 -32.47 30.27 29.74
CA PRO A 169 -32.84 28.86 29.85
C PRO A 169 -31.64 28.10 30.42
N PRO A 170 -31.84 27.14 31.33
CA PRO A 170 -30.74 26.45 31.99
C PRO A 170 -29.77 25.92 30.93
N SER A 171 -28.57 26.50 30.91
CA SER A 171 -27.47 26.11 30.04
C SER A 171 -27.21 24.61 30.22
N GLY A 172 -27.69 23.80 29.28
CA GLY A 172 -27.58 22.34 29.33
C GLY A 172 -28.77 21.60 28.69
N GLU A 173 -29.93 22.25 28.56
CA GLU A 173 -31.10 21.66 27.92
C GLU A 173 -31.25 22.15 26.48
N ASN A 174 -30.69 21.37 25.55
CA ASN A 174 -30.80 21.47 24.10
C ASN A 174 -32.24 21.31 23.54
N GLY A 175 -33.28 21.76 24.26
CA GLY A 175 -34.67 21.84 23.81
C GLY A 175 -35.42 20.51 23.69
N PHE A 176 -34.74 19.36 23.84
CA PHE A 176 -35.35 18.03 23.77
C PHE A 176 -35.76 17.51 25.14
N SER A 177 -36.96 16.92 25.19
CA SER A 177 -37.50 16.23 26.36
C SER A 177 -36.68 14.99 26.74
N ASP A 178 -36.79 14.54 27.99
CA ASP A 178 -36.12 13.33 28.46
C ASP A 178 -36.50 12.08 27.64
N GLY A 179 -37.74 12.00 27.16
CA GLY A 179 -38.21 10.92 26.30
C GLY A 179 -37.51 10.90 24.94
N GLU A 180 -37.35 12.06 24.30
CA GLU A 180 -36.66 12.20 23.02
C GLU A 180 -35.17 11.84 23.14
N ARG A 181 -34.52 12.19 24.25
CA ARG A 181 -33.13 11.81 24.52
C ARG A 181 -32.97 10.30 24.67
N ARG A 182 -33.89 9.64 25.40
CA ARG A 182 -33.89 8.18 25.55
C ARG A 182 -34.13 7.49 24.22
N PHE A 183 -35.08 8.00 23.43
CA PHE A 183 -35.35 7.50 22.09
C PHE A 183 -34.14 7.63 21.16
N GLY A 184 -33.48 8.80 21.14
CA GLY A 184 -32.27 9.01 20.36
C GLY A 184 -31.13 8.05 20.73
N LYS A 185 -30.91 7.81 22.03
CA LYS A 185 -29.94 6.81 22.50
C LYS A 185 -30.28 5.41 22.03
N ILE A 186 -31.56 5.00 22.13
CA ILE A 186 -32.02 3.69 21.65
C ILE A 186 -31.78 3.57 20.15
N LEU A 187 -32.11 4.59 19.36
CA LEU A 187 -31.95 4.60 17.91
C LEU A 187 -30.46 4.52 17.51
N CYS A 188 -29.58 5.27 18.19
CA CYS A 188 -28.13 5.15 18.01
C CYS A 188 -27.62 3.75 18.36
N ILE A 189 -28.08 3.16 19.47
CA ILE A 189 -27.70 1.79 19.85
C ILE A 189 -28.17 0.79 18.80
N CYS A 190 -29.41 0.89 18.32
CA CYS A 190 -29.93 0.04 17.25
C CYS A 190 -29.13 0.18 15.96
N PHE A 191 -28.74 1.39 15.57
CA PHE A 191 -27.93 1.64 14.39
C PHE A 191 -26.52 1.04 14.52
N ILE A 192 -25.89 1.18 15.69
CA ILE A 192 -24.59 0.56 15.98
C ILE A 192 -24.72 -0.98 15.92
N ILE A 193 -25.75 -1.56 16.54
CA ILE A 193 -25.99 -3.01 16.50
C ILE A 193 -26.19 -3.47 15.04
N LEU A 194 -26.95 -2.74 14.23
CA LEU A 194 -27.15 -3.06 12.83
C LEU A 194 -25.83 -3.06 12.06
N ILE A 195 -24.98 -2.04 12.25
CA ILE A 195 -23.64 -1.99 11.65
C ILE A 195 -22.80 -3.17 12.12
N LEU A 196 -22.80 -3.49 13.42
CA LEU A 196 -22.05 -4.62 13.95
C LEU A 196 -22.51 -5.96 13.36
N ILE A 197 -23.81 -6.14 13.12
CA ILE A 197 -24.35 -7.33 12.44
C ILE A 197 -23.88 -7.37 10.98
N LEU A 198 -23.92 -6.25 10.26
CA LEU A 198 -23.46 -6.19 8.87
C LEU A 198 -21.94 -6.44 8.76
N GLN A 199 -21.14 -5.90 9.67
CA GLN A 199 -19.70 -6.16 9.71
C GLN A 199 -19.42 -7.60 10.16
N GLY A 200 -20.17 -8.11 11.14
CA GLY A 200 -20.05 -9.47 11.64
C GLY A 200 -20.35 -10.50 10.56
N THR A 201 -21.39 -10.29 9.75
CA THR A 201 -21.70 -11.18 8.61
C THR A 201 -20.60 -11.15 7.55
N ARG A 202 -20.04 -9.99 7.21
CA ARG A 202 -18.88 -9.88 6.30
C ARG A 202 -17.63 -10.56 6.85
N LEU A 203 -17.34 -10.38 8.14
CA LEU A 203 -16.20 -10.99 8.81
C LEU A 203 -16.35 -12.51 8.88
N GLN A 204 -17.56 -13.01 9.15
CA GLN A 204 -17.85 -14.43 9.13
C GLN A 204 -17.68 -15.02 7.73
N SER A 205 -18.12 -14.32 6.68
CA SER A 205 -17.84 -14.73 5.29
C SER A 205 -16.34 -14.73 4.95
N TYR A 206 -15.55 -13.82 5.54
CA TYR A 206 -14.09 -13.81 5.38
C TYR A 206 -13.43 -15.00 6.10
N LEU A 207 -13.88 -15.30 7.32
CA LEU A 207 -13.37 -16.43 8.12
C LEU A 207 -13.78 -17.79 7.56
N GLN A 208 -14.93 -17.89 6.90
CA GLN A 208 -15.44 -19.11 6.26
C GLN A 208 -15.02 -19.23 4.79
N ARG A 209 -14.09 -18.38 4.31
CA ARG A 209 -13.60 -18.51 2.93
C ARG A 209 -12.76 -19.78 2.84
N ASP A 210 -13.23 -20.74 2.04
CA ASP A 210 -12.46 -21.96 1.73
C ASP A 210 -11.04 -21.55 1.33
N ARG A 211 -10.04 -22.11 2.02
CA ARG A 211 -8.65 -21.84 1.69
C ARG A 211 -8.31 -22.66 0.45
N GLU A 212 -7.70 -22.05 -0.55
CA GLU A 212 -7.33 -22.76 -1.76
C GLU A 212 -5.94 -23.41 -1.60
N LEU A 213 -5.83 -24.62 -2.13
CA LEU A 213 -4.57 -25.32 -2.30
C LEU A 213 -3.86 -24.73 -3.52
N THR A 214 -2.60 -24.32 -3.34
CA THR A 214 -1.80 -23.65 -4.37
C THR A 214 -0.38 -24.23 -4.42
N LEU A 215 0.37 -23.91 -5.48
CA LEU A 215 1.77 -24.31 -5.64
C LEU A 215 2.69 -23.79 -4.53
N GLU A 216 2.29 -22.74 -3.82
CA GLU A 216 3.06 -22.18 -2.72
C GLU A 216 2.84 -22.93 -1.40
N ASN A 217 1.64 -23.51 -1.21
CA ASN A 217 1.24 -24.09 0.08
C ASN A 217 1.09 -25.62 0.08
N TYR A 218 1.06 -26.27 -1.09
CA TYR A 218 0.68 -27.69 -1.18
C TYR A 218 1.54 -28.62 -0.32
N ARG A 219 2.84 -28.32 -0.13
CA ARG A 219 3.76 -29.11 0.69
C ARG A 219 3.33 -29.22 2.16
N GLN A 220 2.50 -28.30 2.63
CA GLN A 220 1.95 -28.33 3.99
C GLN A 220 0.79 -29.32 4.12
N TYR A 221 0.10 -29.63 3.02
CA TYR A 221 -1.15 -30.38 3.00
C TYR A 221 -1.03 -31.74 2.32
N ILE A 222 -0.04 -31.94 1.47
CA ILE A 222 0.10 -33.13 0.64
C ILE A 222 1.54 -33.64 0.70
N GLU A 223 1.67 -34.95 0.72
CA GLU A 223 2.93 -35.66 0.54
C GLU A 223 2.88 -36.44 -0.79
N ILE A 224 3.97 -36.36 -1.54
CA ILE A 224 4.09 -37.01 -2.85
C ILE A 224 5.30 -37.93 -2.77
N SER A 225 5.08 -39.21 -3.00
CA SER A 225 6.13 -40.21 -3.05
C SER A 225 6.07 -40.96 -4.37
N VAL A 226 7.23 -41.44 -4.84
CA VAL A 226 7.28 -42.37 -5.96
C VAL A 226 8.13 -43.54 -5.53
N HIS A 227 7.56 -44.73 -5.60
CA HIS A 227 8.21 -45.96 -5.17
C HIS A 227 7.88 -47.09 -6.16
N PRO A 228 8.76 -48.08 -6.32
CA PRO A 228 8.49 -49.23 -7.17
C PRO A 228 7.28 -50.04 -6.68
N ALA A 229 6.51 -50.60 -7.62
CA ALA A 229 5.35 -51.41 -7.29
C ALA A 229 5.78 -52.74 -6.63
N GLY A 230 5.23 -53.03 -5.44
CA GLY A 230 5.48 -54.28 -4.73
C GLY A 230 5.20 -54.18 -3.24
N GLU A 231 4.65 -55.25 -2.65
CA GLU A 231 4.46 -55.35 -1.20
C GLU A 231 5.73 -55.93 -0.54
N GLY A 232 6.30 -55.21 0.42
CA GLY A 232 7.38 -55.70 1.28
C GLY A 232 8.71 -54.95 1.18
N PRO A 233 9.71 -55.31 2.01
CA PRO A 233 10.97 -54.57 2.13
C PRO A 233 11.94 -54.81 0.96
N VAL A 234 11.59 -55.64 -0.01
CA VAL A 234 12.45 -56.01 -1.14
C VAL A 234 11.74 -55.69 -2.44
N TYR A 235 12.08 -54.55 -3.02
CA TYR A 235 11.60 -54.13 -4.33
C TYR A 235 12.34 -54.89 -5.42
N THR A 236 11.72 -55.95 -5.93
CA THR A 236 12.32 -56.80 -6.98
C THR A 236 12.02 -56.29 -8.38
N ASP A 237 10.92 -55.55 -8.56
CA ASP A 237 10.51 -55.00 -9.84
C ASP A 237 10.64 -53.48 -9.82
N LEU A 238 11.48 -52.96 -10.72
CA LEU A 238 11.72 -51.52 -10.90
C LEU A 238 11.17 -51.01 -12.24
N THR A 239 10.48 -51.88 -12.98
CA THR A 239 9.81 -51.55 -14.24
C THR A 239 8.45 -50.91 -14.01
N GLU A 240 7.88 -51.11 -12.82
CA GLU A 240 6.64 -50.49 -12.37
C GLU A 240 6.93 -49.49 -11.25
N GLN A 241 6.53 -48.23 -11.43
CA GLN A 241 6.72 -47.16 -10.46
C GLN A 241 5.37 -46.55 -10.10
N VAL A 242 5.04 -46.52 -8.82
CA VAL A 242 3.80 -45.94 -8.28
C VAL A 242 4.10 -44.55 -7.75
N LEU A 243 3.49 -43.54 -8.36
CA LEU A 243 3.33 -42.23 -7.77
C LEU A 243 2.15 -42.28 -6.81
N GLU A 244 2.41 -42.01 -5.54
CA GLU A 244 1.40 -41.91 -4.50
C GLU A 244 1.32 -40.47 -3.99
N VAL A 245 0.10 -39.97 -3.90
CA VAL A 245 -0.23 -38.66 -3.35
C VAL A 245 -1.11 -38.89 -2.13
N THR A 246 -0.63 -38.48 -0.96
CA THR A 246 -1.31 -38.64 0.33
C THR A 246 -1.64 -37.27 0.89
N ALA A 247 -2.87 -37.07 1.38
CA ALA A 247 -3.25 -35.82 2.00
C ALA A 247 -3.07 -35.88 3.53
N LYS A 248 -2.69 -34.75 4.12
CA LYS A 248 -2.55 -34.56 5.58
C LYS A 248 -3.81 -33.97 6.22
N LYS A 249 -4.78 -33.58 5.40
CA LYS A 249 -6.09 -33.04 5.77
C LYS A 249 -7.06 -33.34 4.64
N GLU A 250 -8.36 -33.18 4.90
CA GLU A 250 -9.37 -33.21 3.85
C GLU A 250 -9.14 -32.09 2.82
N ILE A 251 -9.18 -32.43 1.54
CA ILE A 251 -9.06 -31.53 0.40
C ILE A 251 -10.16 -31.92 -0.60
N ARG A 252 -11.08 -31.00 -0.85
CA ARG A 252 -12.19 -31.17 -1.81
C ARG A 252 -11.79 -30.67 -3.20
N ASP A 253 -12.43 -31.19 -4.24
CA ASP A 253 -12.18 -30.84 -5.65
C ASP A 253 -10.67 -30.93 -6.01
N PHE A 254 -10.00 -31.99 -5.57
CA PHE A 254 -8.55 -32.11 -5.68
C PHE A 254 -8.11 -32.40 -7.12
N SER A 255 -7.14 -31.63 -7.60
CA SER A 255 -6.50 -31.83 -8.91
C SER A 255 -5.02 -31.50 -8.82
N ILE A 256 -4.17 -32.41 -9.27
CA ILE A 256 -2.72 -32.19 -9.31
C ILE A 256 -2.15 -32.68 -10.65
N SER A 257 -1.22 -31.91 -11.19
CA SER A 257 -0.40 -32.30 -12.34
C SER A 257 1.06 -32.32 -11.92
N VAL A 258 1.72 -33.45 -12.10
CA VAL A 258 3.12 -33.64 -11.73
C VAL A 258 3.93 -34.17 -12.90
N LYS A 259 5.20 -33.78 -12.94
CA LYS A 259 6.22 -34.30 -13.82
C LYS A 259 7.23 -35.08 -13.00
N VAL A 260 7.38 -36.36 -13.30
CA VAL A 260 8.29 -37.26 -12.62
C VAL A 260 9.48 -37.55 -13.54
N CYS A 261 10.68 -37.45 -12.97
CA CYS A 261 11.94 -37.75 -13.63
C CYS A 261 12.42 -39.15 -13.22
N PHE A 262 12.70 -39.98 -14.22
CA PHE A 262 13.24 -41.32 -14.03
C PHE A 262 14.59 -41.43 -14.73
N SER A 263 15.55 -42.11 -14.12
CA SER A 263 16.82 -42.44 -14.78
C SER A 263 17.00 -43.94 -14.95
N TYR A 264 17.82 -44.33 -15.92
CA TYR A 264 18.32 -45.68 -16.08
C TYR A 264 19.69 -45.68 -16.75
N THR A 265 20.46 -46.74 -16.52
CA THR A 265 21.77 -46.95 -17.13
C THR A 265 21.68 -48.00 -18.23
N LEU A 266 22.22 -47.69 -19.41
CA LEU A 266 22.51 -48.68 -20.43
C LEU A 266 23.95 -49.18 -20.23
N SER A 267 24.20 -50.44 -20.54
CA SER A 267 25.53 -51.04 -20.39
C SER A 267 26.57 -50.28 -21.20
N GLY A 268 27.38 -49.45 -20.53
CA GLY A 268 28.50 -48.70 -21.12
C GLY A 268 28.24 -47.21 -21.42
N ASP A 269 27.06 -46.67 -21.09
CA ASP A 269 26.68 -45.29 -21.43
C ASP A 269 26.46 -44.38 -20.21
N SER A 270 26.41 -43.07 -20.47
CA SER A 270 25.94 -42.03 -19.54
C SER A 270 24.51 -42.30 -19.04
N GLU A 271 24.18 -41.86 -17.83
CA GLU A 271 22.82 -41.94 -17.28
C GLU A 271 21.80 -41.33 -18.25
N ASN A 272 20.79 -42.12 -18.63
CA ASN A 272 19.69 -41.65 -19.45
C ASN A 272 18.54 -41.22 -18.55
N THR A 273 17.88 -40.12 -18.88
CA THR A 273 16.73 -39.59 -18.14
C THR A 273 15.48 -39.57 -19.00
N VAL A 274 14.35 -39.97 -18.42
CA VAL A 274 13.03 -39.97 -19.04
C VAL A 274 12.05 -39.26 -18.13
N PHE A 275 11.22 -38.40 -18.72
CA PHE A 275 10.16 -37.70 -17.99
C PHE A 275 8.80 -38.34 -18.26
N ARG A 276 7.95 -38.36 -17.24
CA ARG A 276 6.54 -38.73 -17.34
C ARG A 276 5.69 -37.71 -16.62
N GLU A 277 4.62 -37.29 -17.27
CA GLU A 277 3.62 -36.42 -16.64
C GLU A 277 2.42 -37.26 -16.21
N ALA A 278 1.86 -36.92 -15.06
CA ALA A 278 0.64 -37.50 -14.54
C ALA A 278 -0.28 -36.39 -14.05
N GLN A 279 -1.55 -36.54 -14.40
CA GLN A 279 -2.62 -35.73 -13.82
C GLN A 279 -3.53 -36.65 -13.02
N ILE A 280 -3.79 -36.26 -11.78
CA ILE A 280 -4.67 -36.95 -10.84
C ILE A 280 -5.79 -35.99 -10.46
N ARG A 281 -7.03 -36.48 -10.48
CA ARG A 281 -8.21 -35.71 -10.09
C ARG A 281 -9.10 -36.58 -9.21
N GLU A 282 -9.40 -36.09 -8.02
CA GLU A 282 -10.26 -36.76 -7.05
C GLU A 282 -11.32 -35.79 -6.54
N GLN A 283 -12.52 -36.28 -6.24
CA GLN A 283 -13.56 -35.42 -5.65
C GLN A 283 -13.17 -34.95 -4.25
N THR A 284 -12.60 -35.85 -3.45
CA THR A 284 -12.07 -35.55 -2.13
C THR A 284 -10.90 -36.49 -1.85
N ILE A 285 -9.83 -35.96 -1.27
CA ILE A 285 -8.74 -36.73 -0.66
C ILE A 285 -8.59 -36.30 0.80
N ASP A 286 -8.29 -37.24 1.68
CA ASP A 286 -8.18 -37.04 3.13
C ASP A 286 -7.02 -37.83 3.73
N GLU A 287 -6.90 -37.82 5.05
CA GLU A 287 -5.81 -38.50 5.79
C GLU A 287 -5.82 -40.03 5.66
N TYR A 288 -6.92 -40.61 5.18
CA TYR A 288 -7.11 -42.06 5.08
C TYR A 288 -7.12 -42.56 3.63
N THR A 289 -7.08 -41.64 2.67
CA THR A 289 -7.14 -41.92 1.24
C THR A 289 -5.85 -41.47 0.57
N PHE A 290 -5.47 -42.22 -0.46
CA PHE A 290 -4.33 -41.90 -1.29
C PHE A 290 -4.75 -41.98 -2.75
N ALA A 291 -4.22 -41.08 -3.56
CA ALA A 291 -4.41 -41.09 -4.99
C ALA A 291 -3.13 -41.60 -5.65
N VAL A 292 -3.26 -42.62 -6.50
CA VAL A 292 -2.12 -43.31 -7.09
C VAL A 292 -2.12 -43.25 -8.60
N ARG A 293 -0.92 -43.18 -9.18
CA ARG A 293 -0.70 -43.36 -10.60
C ARG A 293 0.49 -44.27 -10.84
N THR A 294 0.28 -45.34 -11.59
CA THR A 294 1.34 -46.27 -11.96
C THR A 294 1.94 -45.90 -13.32
N PHE A 295 3.26 -45.94 -13.39
CA PHE A 295 4.04 -45.84 -14.62
C PHE A 295 4.69 -47.19 -14.92
N PHE A 296 4.61 -47.58 -16.18
CA PHE A 296 5.21 -48.83 -16.69
C PHE A 296 6.37 -48.49 -17.61
N PHE A 297 7.46 -49.22 -17.45
CA PHE A 297 8.67 -49.09 -18.23
C PHE A 297 9.05 -50.45 -18.83
N ASP A 298 9.75 -50.42 -19.95
CA ASP A 298 10.32 -51.59 -20.61
C ASP A 298 11.62 -52.08 -19.95
N ARG A 299 12.09 -51.36 -18.93
CA ARG A 299 13.36 -51.56 -18.25
C ARG A 299 13.29 -51.04 -16.81
N SER A 300 14.22 -51.47 -15.97
CA SER A 300 14.35 -50.96 -14.61
C SER A 300 14.74 -49.48 -14.63
N VAL A 301 13.97 -48.68 -13.90
CA VAL A 301 14.23 -47.24 -13.74
C VAL A 301 14.25 -46.86 -12.27
N TRP A 302 14.89 -45.73 -11.96
CA TRP A 302 14.94 -45.15 -10.63
C TRP A 302 14.31 -43.75 -10.66
N ASN A 303 13.49 -43.41 -9.68
CA ASN A 303 12.99 -42.03 -9.53
C ASN A 303 14.15 -41.11 -9.11
N CYS A 304 14.28 -39.97 -9.81
CA CYS A 304 15.28 -38.94 -9.53
C CYS A 304 14.68 -37.63 -9.05
N GLY A 305 13.36 -37.44 -9.18
CA GLY A 305 12.71 -36.23 -8.74
C GLY A 305 11.27 -36.10 -9.21
N VAL A 306 10.51 -35.32 -8.45
CA VAL A 306 9.12 -34.96 -8.78
C VAL A 306 9.01 -33.45 -8.77
N GLU A 307 8.45 -32.92 -9.85
CA GLU A 307 8.11 -31.51 -10.03
C GLU A 307 6.58 -31.39 -10.10
N VAL A 308 6.00 -30.51 -9.28
CA VAL A 308 4.55 -30.24 -9.32
C VAL A 308 4.32 -29.08 -10.28
N LEU A 309 3.58 -29.35 -11.36
CA LEU A 309 3.29 -28.37 -12.41
C LEU A 309 2.08 -27.51 -12.08
N SER A 310 1.04 -28.13 -11.52
CA SER A 310 -0.16 -27.44 -11.04
C SER A 310 -0.81 -28.22 -9.91
N VAL A 311 -1.48 -27.51 -9.01
CA VAL A 311 -2.22 -28.11 -7.90
C VAL A 311 -3.37 -27.19 -7.52
N GLU A 312 -4.55 -27.79 -7.36
CA GLU A 312 -5.81 -27.12 -7.06
C GLU A 312 -6.60 -27.98 -6.08
N GLY A 313 -7.38 -27.32 -5.22
CA GLY A 313 -8.24 -27.98 -4.25
C GLY A 313 -8.75 -27.00 -3.20
N LYS A 314 -9.86 -27.35 -2.54
CA LYS A 314 -10.47 -26.57 -1.46
C LYS A 314 -10.16 -27.22 -0.13
N LEU A 315 -9.46 -26.47 0.71
CA LEU A 315 -9.15 -26.83 2.08
C LEU A 315 -10.32 -26.41 3.00
N PRO A 316 -10.50 -27.13 4.13
CA PRO A 316 -11.42 -26.75 5.19
C PRO A 316 -10.94 -25.52 5.98
#